data_AF-A0A963QC70-F1
#
_entry.id   AF-A0A963QC70-F1
#
_cell.length_a   1.000
_cell.length_b   1.000
_cell.length_c   1.000
_cell.angle_alpha   90.00
_cell.angle_beta   90.00
_cell.angle_gamma   90.00
#
_symmetry.space_group_name_H-M   'P 1'
#
loop_
_entity.id
_entity.type
_entity.pdbx_description
1 polymer ?
#
loop_
_entity_poly.entity_id
_entity_poly.type
_entity_poly.pdbx_seq_one_letter_code
_entity_poly.pdbx_strand_id
1 'polypeptide(L)'
;ATGWQHGFPDALARLDLDTARNIPWDANTPFFLGDFVNADGTPHAQCPRQALKRVLKRAEKMGFSVMTGMEFEWFNFLETPESWAAKQGVAPQTLTPGMFGYSLLRMNQHREFFNALMDQMLAFKVPIEG
;
A
#
# COMPACT_ATOMS: atom_id res chain seq x y z
N ALA A 1 -0.68 25.83 -7.69
CA ALA A 1 0.31 25.01 -6.97
C ALA A 1 -0.21 24.77 -5.56
N THR A 2 -0.12 23.56 -5.03
CA THR A 2 -0.51 23.23 -3.65
C THR A 2 0.73 23.23 -2.77
N GLY A 3 0.62 23.61 -1.50
CA GLY A 3 1.74 23.60 -0.57
C GLY A 3 1.55 24.54 0.61
N TRP A 4 2.53 24.58 1.53
CA TRP A 4 2.46 25.34 2.79
C TRP A 4 2.07 26.82 2.65
N GLN A 5 2.34 27.43 1.50
CA GLN A 5 1.99 28.83 1.23
C GLN A 5 0.57 29.04 0.69
N HIS A 6 -0.05 28.00 0.09
CA HIS A 6 -1.32 28.10 -0.65
C HIS A 6 -2.39 27.12 -0.12
N GLY A 7 -2.05 26.32 0.89
CA GLY A 7 -2.87 25.24 1.41
C GLY A 7 -2.90 24.01 0.50
N PHE A 8 -3.76 23.06 0.90
CA PHE A 8 -4.07 21.83 0.17
C PHE A 8 -5.57 21.82 -0.09
N PRO A 9 -6.04 22.47 -1.18
CA PRO A 9 -7.45 22.47 -1.52
C PRO A 9 -7.92 21.08 -1.92
N ASP A 10 -9.23 20.86 -1.86
CA ASP A 10 -9.86 19.64 -2.34
C ASP A 10 -9.52 19.39 -3.81
N ALA A 11 -9.42 18.10 -4.16
CA ALA A 11 -9.22 17.64 -5.52
C ALA A 11 -10.37 16.72 -5.93
N LEU A 12 -10.84 16.87 -7.17
CA LEU A 12 -11.80 15.92 -7.73
C LEU A 12 -11.10 14.58 -7.98
N ALA A 13 -11.69 13.49 -7.51
CA ALA A 13 -11.24 12.14 -7.76
C ALA A 13 -12.20 11.42 -8.71
N ARG A 14 -11.67 10.81 -9.77
CA ARG A 14 -12.40 9.90 -10.65
C ARG A 14 -12.00 8.47 -10.33
N LEU A 15 -12.97 7.62 -10.03
CA LEU A 15 -12.73 6.20 -9.76
C LEU A 15 -12.36 5.45 -11.05
N ASP A 16 -11.43 4.51 -10.91
CA ASP A 16 -11.00 3.59 -11.95
C ASP A 16 -11.68 2.22 -11.70
N LEU A 17 -12.77 1.96 -12.41
CA LEU A 17 -13.61 0.77 -12.16
C LEU A 17 -12.88 -0.55 -12.47
N ASP A 18 -11.85 -0.52 -13.32
CA ASP A 18 -11.04 -1.69 -13.63
C ASP A 18 -10.20 -2.16 -12.43
N THR A 19 -10.05 -1.30 -11.42
CA THR A 19 -9.31 -1.59 -10.19
C THR A 19 -10.18 -2.17 -9.06
N ALA A 20 -11.45 -2.47 -9.34
CA ALA A 20 -12.40 -2.97 -8.36
C ALA A 20 -11.92 -4.26 -7.66
N ARG A 21 -11.93 -4.20 -6.32
CA ARG A 21 -11.67 -5.33 -5.42
C ARG A 21 -12.40 -5.11 -4.08
N ASN A 22 -12.61 -6.18 -3.33
CA ASN A 22 -13.26 -6.12 -2.02
C ASN A 22 -12.22 -6.34 -0.93
N ILE A 23 -12.27 -5.57 0.16
CA ILE A 23 -11.34 -5.70 1.29
C ILE A 23 -11.76 -6.90 2.17
N PRO A 24 -11.02 -8.01 2.17
CA PRO A 24 -11.49 -9.25 2.80
C PRO A 24 -11.48 -9.19 4.34
N TRP A 25 -10.64 -8.33 4.94
CA TRP A 25 -10.59 -8.11 6.40
C TRP A 25 -11.53 -7.00 6.89
N ASP A 26 -12.25 -6.34 5.99
CA ASP A 26 -13.17 -5.23 6.33
C ASP A 26 -14.53 -5.47 5.68
N ALA A 27 -15.24 -6.51 6.13
CA ALA A 27 -16.60 -6.84 5.70
C ALA A 27 -16.85 -6.89 4.17
N ASN A 28 -15.81 -7.20 3.38
CA ASN A 28 -15.84 -7.13 1.91
C ASN A 28 -16.18 -5.73 1.36
N THR A 29 -15.79 -4.66 2.06
CA THR A 29 -15.96 -3.27 1.60
C THR A 29 -15.41 -3.10 0.18
N PRO A 30 -16.19 -2.53 -0.76
CA PRO A 30 -15.71 -2.22 -2.10
C PRO A 30 -14.56 -1.20 -2.08
N PHE A 31 -13.49 -1.52 -2.80
CA PHE A 31 -12.29 -0.70 -2.94
C PHE A 31 -12.01 -0.41 -4.41
N PHE A 32 -11.67 0.85 -4.69
CA PHE A 32 -11.30 1.35 -6.01
C PHE A 32 -10.11 2.30 -5.88
N LEU A 33 -9.23 2.29 -6.86
CA LEU A 33 -8.23 3.34 -7.03
C LEU A 33 -8.87 4.51 -7.77
N GLY A 34 -8.47 5.73 -7.43
CA GLY A 34 -8.94 6.95 -8.08
C GLY A 34 -7.78 7.76 -8.64
N ASP A 35 -8.05 8.49 -9.73
CA ASP A 35 -7.15 9.49 -10.27
C ASP A 35 -7.66 10.89 -9.92
N PHE A 36 -6.79 11.78 -9.48
CA PHE A 36 -7.18 13.19 -9.37
C PHE A 36 -7.29 13.81 -10.76
N VAL A 37 -8.34 14.60 -10.95
CA VAL A 37 -8.66 15.29 -12.21
C VAL A 37 -8.95 16.76 -11.94
N ASN A 38 -8.71 17.60 -12.95
CA ASN A 38 -9.16 18.99 -12.92
C ASN A 38 -10.69 19.04 -13.15
N ALA A 39 -11.30 20.22 -12.95
CA ALA A 39 -12.74 20.42 -13.15
C ALA A 39 -13.22 20.12 -14.58
N ASP A 40 -12.37 20.31 -15.58
CA ASP A 40 -12.62 19.96 -16.99
C ASP A 40 -12.40 18.46 -17.29
N GLY A 41 -12.06 17.66 -16.26
CA GLY A 41 -11.79 16.24 -16.38
C GLY A 41 -10.40 15.88 -16.92
N THR A 42 -9.53 16.85 -17.17
CA THR A 42 -8.14 16.61 -17.59
C THR A 42 -7.28 16.10 -16.44
N PRO A 43 -6.13 15.46 -16.73
CA PRO A 43 -5.19 15.00 -15.72
C PRO A 43 -4.74 16.05 -14.71
N HIS A 44 -4.94 15.79 -13.41
CA HIS A 44 -4.39 16.64 -12.36
C HIS A 44 -2.88 16.39 -12.19
N ALA A 45 -2.07 17.45 -12.20
CA ALA A 45 -0.62 17.35 -12.24
C ALA A 45 -0.01 16.67 -10.99
N GLN A 46 -0.62 16.87 -9.82
CA GLN A 46 -0.17 16.34 -8.54
C GLN A 46 -0.61 14.88 -8.29
N CYS A 47 -1.34 14.26 -9.22
CA CYS A 47 -1.74 12.87 -9.06
C CYS A 47 -0.60 11.91 -9.41
N PRO A 48 -0.10 11.10 -8.46
CA PRO A 48 1.00 10.16 -8.73
C PRO A 48 0.61 9.07 -9.73
N ARG A 49 -0.66 8.59 -9.71
CA ARG A 49 -1.15 7.61 -10.71
C ARG A 49 -1.13 8.17 -12.13
N GLN A 50 -1.49 9.45 -12.30
CA GLN A 50 -1.42 10.12 -13.59
C GLN A 50 0.04 10.31 -14.04
N ALA A 51 0.96 10.57 -13.10
CA ALA A 51 2.39 10.59 -13.40
C ALA A 51 2.89 9.23 -13.91
N LEU A 52 2.51 8.12 -13.24
CA LEU A 52 2.83 6.78 -13.70
C LEU A 52 2.26 6.49 -15.11
N LYS A 53 0.97 6.77 -15.33
CA LYS A 53 0.32 6.61 -16.65
C LYS A 53 1.05 7.38 -17.76
N ARG A 54 1.57 8.59 -17.48
CA ARG A 54 2.39 9.36 -18.45
C ARG A 54 3.72 8.67 -18.77
N VAL A 55 4.41 8.13 -17.76
CA VAL A 55 5.69 7.43 -17.96
C VAL A 55 5.48 6.13 -18.73
N LEU A 56 4.44 5.35 -18.39
CA LEU A 56 4.11 4.12 -19.12
C LEU A 56 3.79 4.38 -20.59
N LYS A 57 3.00 5.42 -20.91
CA LYS A 57 2.74 5.83 -22.30
C LYS A 57 4.01 6.23 -23.06
N ARG A 58 5.03 6.76 -22.38
CA ARG A 58 6.33 7.06 -23.02
C ARG A 58 7.09 5.78 -23.33
N ALA A 59 7.12 4.83 -22.41
CA ALA A 59 7.75 3.52 -22.61
C ALA A 59 7.08 2.74 -23.74
N GLU A 60 5.75 2.74 -23.79
CA GLU A 60 4.96 2.09 -24.84
C GLU A 60 5.29 2.67 -26.23
N LYS A 61 5.39 3.99 -26.38
CA LYS A 61 5.80 4.65 -27.63
C LYS A 61 7.22 4.27 -28.08
N MET A 62 8.06 3.84 -27.17
CA MET A 62 9.42 3.36 -27.44
C MET A 62 9.44 1.84 -27.73
N GLY A 63 8.30 1.15 -27.70
CA GLY A 63 8.20 -0.28 -27.93
C GLY A 63 8.43 -1.15 -26.69
N PHE A 64 8.38 -0.59 -25.48
CA PHE A 64 8.59 -1.32 -24.23
C PHE A 64 7.29 -1.58 -23.46
N SER A 65 7.19 -2.76 -22.85
CA SER A 65 6.22 -3.07 -21.80
C SER A 65 6.94 -3.12 -20.46
N VAL A 66 6.45 -2.36 -19.47
CA VAL A 66 7.09 -2.24 -18.15
C VAL A 66 6.45 -3.24 -17.18
N MET A 67 7.29 -4.05 -16.54
CA MET A 67 6.90 -4.97 -15.47
C MET A 67 7.74 -4.66 -14.22
N THR A 68 7.12 -4.65 -13.05
CA THR A 68 7.81 -4.36 -11.78
C THR A 68 7.20 -5.18 -10.65
N GLY A 69 8.06 -5.66 -9.74
CA GLY A 69 7.68 -6.18 -8.43
C GLY A 69 8.04 -5.17 -7.35
N MET A 70 7.38 -5.23 -6.20
CA MET A 70 7.67 -4.36 -5.07
C MET A 70 8.02 -5.23 -3.86
N GLU A 71 9.19 -4.99 -3.28
CA GLU A 71 9.60 -5.59 -2.02
C GLU A 71 9.44 -4.55 -0.91
N PHE A 72 8.50 -4.82 0.00
CA PHE A 72 8.29 -4.00 1.18
C PHE A 72 8.86 -4.71 2.39
N GLU A 73 9.76 -4.06 3.11
CA GLU A 73 10.27 -4.53 4.39
C GLU A 73 9.63 -3.75 5.54
N TRP A 74 9.23 -4.46 6.60
CA TRP A 74 8.66 -3.85 7.79
C TRP A 74 9.03 -4.62 9.05
N PHE A 75 8.87 -3.97 10.20
CA PHE A 75 9.05 -4.57 11.52
C PHE A 75 7.70 -4.77 12.18
N ASN A 76 7.52 -5.92 12.84
CA ASN A 76 6.31 -6.23 13.60
C ASN A 76 6.60 -6.10 15.10
N PHE A 77 5.74 -5.35 15.79
CA PHE A 77 5.86 -5.08 17.22
C PHE A 77 4.59 -5.50 17.96
N LEU A 78 4.75 -5.92 19.22
CA LEU A 78 3.65 -6.18 20.15
C LEU A 78 3.24 -4.88 20.84
N GLU A 79 2.83 -3.89 20.04
CA GLU A 79 2.44 -2.58 20.52
C GLU A 79 0.98 -2.28 20.19
N THR A 80 0.33 -1.57 21.10
CA THR A 80 -0.89 -0.81 20.89
C THR A 80 -0.54 0.67 20.70
N PRO A 81 -1.43 1.50 20.15
CA PRO A 81 -1.21 2.96 20.14
C PRO A 81 -0.86 3.51 21.53
N GLU A 82 -1.52 3.01 22.58
CA GLU A 82 -1.32 3.43 23.96
C GLU A 82 0.05 3.00 24.51
N SER A 83 0.44 1.73 24.32
CA SER A 83 1.73 1.24 24.80
C SER A 83 2.91 1.88 24.06
N TRP A 84 2.73 2.18 22.77
CA TRP A 84 3.73 2.88 21.98
C TRP A 84 3.90 4.34 22.41
N ALA A 85 2.78 5.04 22.65
CA ALA A 85 2.80 6.41 23.15
C ALA A 85 3.41 6.49 24.55
N ALA A 86 3.10 5.54 25.45
CA ALA A 86 3.69 5.46 26.79
C ALA A 86 5.22 5.28 26.74
N LYS A 87 5.73 4.60 25.70
CA LYS A 87 7.16 4.46 25.41
C LYS A 87 7.76 5.65 24.66
N GLN A 88 7.00 6.72 24.42
CA GLN A 88 7.47 7.92 23.71
C GLN A 88 8.10 7.63 22.35
N GLY A 89 7.63 6.58 21.67
CA GLY A 89 8.15 6.21 20.37
C GLY A 89 9.55 5.58 20.38
N VAL A 90 10.03 5.05 21.51
CA VAL A 90 11.34 4.38 21.61
C VAL A 90 11.23 2.97 22.18
N ALA A 91 12.17 2.09 21.80
CA ALA A 91 12.29 0.71 22.30
C ALA A 91 10.98 -0.13 22.25
N PRO A 92 10.38 -0.32 21.06
CA PRO A 92 9.20 -1.16 20.93
C PRO A 92 9.52 -2.62 21.28
N GLN A 93 8.52 -3.33 21.78
CA GLN A 93 8.62 -4.76 21.99
C GLN A 93 8.46 -5.48 20.64
N THR A 94 9.49 -6.21 20.20
CA THR A 94 9.42 -6.97 18.94
C THR A 94 8.48 -8.16 19.07
N LEU A 95 7.80 -8.50 17.96
CA LEU A 95 6.97 -9.71 17.86
C LEU A 95 7.76 -10.98 18.21
N THR A 96 9.00 -11.03 17.72
CA THR A 96 9.95 -12.08 18.06
C THR A 96 11.23 -11.43 18.59
N PRO A 97 11.62 -11.67 19.86
CA PRO A 97 12.91 -11.20 20.38
C PRO A 97 14.07 -11.97 19.75
N GLY A 98 15.18 -11.30 19.42
CA GLY A 98 16.43 -11.90 18.91
C GLY A 98 16.64 -11.76 17.39
N MET A 99 17.78 -12.25 16.90
CA MET A 99 18.19 -12.15 15.49
C MET A 99 17.93 -13.47 14.76
N PHE A 100 16.80 -13.57 14.05
CA PHE A 100 16.32 -14.82 13.46
C PHE A 100 15.89 -14.64 12.00
N GLY A 101 16.82 -14.16 11.16
CA GLY A 101 16.60 -14.09 9.71
C GLY A 101 16.22 -15.47 9.14
N TYR A 102 15.22 -15.50 8.25
CA TYR A 102 14.78 -16.70 7.51
C TYR A 102 14.30 -17.87 8.39
N SER A 103 13.82 -17.61 9.61
CA SER A 103 13.40 -18.67 10.52
C SER A 103 11.96 -19.16 10.28
N LEU A 104 11.84 -20.36 9.71
CA LEU A 104 10.55 -21.05 9.55
C LEU A 104 9.83 -21.34 10.89
N LEU A 105 10.60 -21.51 11.97
CA LEU A 105 10.04 -21.73 13.30
C LEU A 105 9.27 -20.50 13.79
N ARG A 106 9.76 -19.28 13.50
CA ARG A 106 9.08 -18.04 13.89
C ARG A 106 7.83 -17.79 13.07
N MET A 107 7.86 -18.12 11.78
CA MET A 107 6.65 -18.13 10.95
C MET A 107 5.59 -19.06 11.53
N ASN A 108 5.99 -20.27 11.91
CA ASN A 108 5.07 -21.24 12.50
C ASN A 108 4.54 -20.83 13.89
N GLN A 109 5.35 -20.12 14.70
CA GLN A 109 4.91 -19.57 15.99
C GLN A 109 3.83 -18.50 15.84
N HIS A 110 3.83 -17.76 14.73
CA HIS A 110 2.87 -16.72 14.41
C HIS A 110 1.98 -17.09 13.21
N ARG A 111 1.64 -18.38 13.08
CA ARG A 111 0.99 -18.94 11.88
C ARG A 111 -0.27 -18.21 11.46
N GLU A 112 -1.13 -17.81 12.40
CA GLU A 112 -2.38 -17.10 12.07
C GLU A 112 -2.12 -15.77 11.36
N PHE A 113 -1.12 -15.01 11.82
CA PHE A 113 -0.72 -13.76 11.19
C PHE A 113 -0.16 -13.99 9.78
N PHE A 114 0.75 -14.96 9.62
CA PHE A 114 1.35 -15.27 8.32
C PHE A 114 0.31 -15.81 7.32
N ASN A 115 -0.57 -16.72 7.76
CA ASN A 115 -1.65 -17.23 6.91
C ASN A 115 -2.61 -16.11 6.51
N ALA A 116 -3.02 -15.26 7.47
CA ALA A 116 -3.87 -14.11 7.16
C ALA A 116 -3.21 -13.20 6.13
N LEU A 117 -1.92 -12.89 6.26
CA LEU A 117 -1.18 -12.08 5.28
C LEU A 117 -1.23 -12.73 3.89
N MET A 118 -0.88 -14.02 3.77
CA MET A 118 -0.84 -14.70 2.47
C MET A 118 -2.24 -14.85 1.83
N ASP A 119 -3.20 -15.35 2.61
CA ASP A 119 -4.55 -15.67 2.13
C ASP A 119 -5.33 -14.39 1.81
N GLN A 120 -5.27 -13.39 2.70
CA GLN A 120 -6.06 -12.18 2.52
C GLN A 120 -5.49 -11.25 1.45
N MET A 121 -4.17 -11.18 1.30
CA MET A 121 -3.56 -10.38 0.22
C MET A 121 -3.87 -10.99 -1.15
N LEU A 122 -3.84 -12.32 -1.26
CA LEU A 122 -4.31 -13.02 -2.45
C LEU A 122 -5.80 -12.75 -2.72
N ALA A 123 -6.66 -12.85 -1.71
CA ALA A 123 -8.08 -12.51 -1.83
C ALA A 123 -8.31 -11.04 -2.23
N PHE A 124 -7.43 -10.13 -1.81
CA PHE A 124 -7.41 -8.72 -2.20
C PHE A 124 -6.76 -8.46 -3.57
N LYS A 125 -6.43 -9.51 -4.33
CA LYS A 125 -5.77 -9.46 -5.65
C LYS A 125 -4.38 -8.79 -5.63
N VAL A 126 -3.63 -8.96 -4.54
CA VAL A 126 -2.23 -8.57 -4.42
C VAL A 126 -1.43 -9.84 -4.07
N PRO A 127 -1.00 -10.63 -5.07
CA PRO A 127 -0.26 -11.84 -4.80
C PRO A 127 1.06 -11.50 -4.10
N ILE A 128 1.41 -12.28 -3.09
CA ILE A 128 2.72 -12.26 -2.44
C ILE A 128 3.50 -13.47 -2.95
N GLU A 129 4.70 -13.21 -3.42
CA GLU A 129 5.67 -14.25 -3.81
C GLU A 129 6.75 -14.32 -2.72
N GLY A 130 7.10 -15.53 -2.29
CA GLY A 130 8.10 -15.76 -1.23
C GLY A 130 7.80 -16.95 -0.34
#